data_AF-A0A8H6KA97-F1
#
_entry.id   AF-A0A8H6KA97-F1
#
_cell.length_a   1.000
_cell.length_b   1.000
_cell.length_c   1.000
_cell.angle_alpha   90.00
_cell.angle_beta   90.00
_cell.angle_gamma   90.00
#
_symmetry.space_group_name_H-M   'P 1'
#
loop_
_entity.id
_entity.type
_entity.pdbx_description
1 polymer ?
#
loop_
_entity_poly.entity_id
_entity_poly.type
_entity_poly.pdbx_seq_one_letter_code
_entity_poly.pdbx_strand_id
1 'polypeptide(L)'
;MLNNEGRSYSFDDRGSGYGRGEGVASLVLKRLDDAVAAGDPIRAVIRNTGVNQDGKTNGITLPSGEAQEALARRVYEQAGLDPRDTAFVEAHGTGTIAGDGAEVRGIHNVFCQGREGELLLGSSKANLGHLEPVSGLAAVIKVVLALERGLIPPTPSVLRLKDSVQFHNIRVFAFYFDPRSPPPPPGCASINNFGFGGTNAHVILEESSNMIEATRIGDDEAKTYQLFVLAAKSKNSLGENMDRLRDWMSKKKTDDFRLEDLAHTLANRRTPMAWRSSCVASTKDDLLSAAGEATLAKVAPSTRPVVFLFTGQGAQWYAMGRELFMTQGRFRDSIMKSEQILRKLGISWSLLDELRKDKDLSRIDKSEIAQPASIAVQIALVDLMHSLGVFPDAVLGHSSGEMGAAYAAGTLTHEQTLLLSDRRSLVSSWCDEDLETKGAMLAAGLGEKEVLPHLQDIPHEVSGAPVNYASIGCRLTQCLFSAASPALRVSIVRPALLFRETRWQSTP
;
A
#
# COMPACT_ATOMS: atom_id res chain seq x y z
N MET A 1 -10.76 -50.32 0.78
CA MET A 1 -10.76 -48.92 0.30
C MET A 1 -10.17 -48.02 1.36
N LEU A 2 -10.85 -47.87 2.51
CA LEU A 2 -10.25 -47.25 3.69
C LEU A 2 -9.15 -48.15 4.28
N ASN A 3 -8.17 -47.52 4.95
CA ASN A 3 -7.19 -48.18 5.81
C ASN A 3 -7.70 -48.21 7.27
N ASN A 4 -7.39 -49.29 8.01
CA ASN A 4 -7.92 -49.53 9.36
C ASN A 4 -7.45 -48.51 10.43
N GLU A 5 -6.32 -47.84 10.22
CA GLU A 5 -5.80 -46.78 11.11
C GLU A 5 -6.31 -45.38 10.70
N GLY A 6 -7.13 -45.28 9.66
CA GLY A 6 -7.58 -44.01 9.10
C GLY A 6 -6.47 -43.20 8.42
N ARG A 7 -5.40 -43.87 7.94
CA ARG A 7 -4.20 -43.22 7.38
C ARG A 7 -3.91 -43.64 5.94
N SER A 8 -3.48 -42.70 5.12
CA SER A 8 -3.04 -42.97 3.74
C SER A 8 -1.54 -43.29 3.71
N TYR A 9 -1.17 -44.54 3.98
CA TYR A 9 0.21 -45.04 3.91
C TYR A 9 0.68 -45.14 2.44
N SER A 10 0.91 -43.97 1.85
CA SER A 10 1.29 -43.77 0.44
C SER A 10 2.66 -44.39 0.19
N PHE A 11 2.78 -45.29 -0.79
CA PHE A 11 4.02 -45.96 -1.22
C PHE A 11 4.66 -46.93 -0.21
N ASP A 12 4.29 -46.87 1.07
CA ASP A 12 4.79 -47.72 2.15
C ASP A 12 4.09 -49.09 2.21
N ASP A 13 4.76 -50.16 2.67
CA ASP A 13 4.21 -51.53 2.64
C ASP A 13 2.91 -51.72 3.44
N ARG A 14 2.64 -50.89 4.46
CA ARG A 14 1.35 -50.86 5.20
C ARG A 14 0.18 -50.28 4.39
N GLY A 15 0.45 -49.76 3.21
CA GLY A 15 -0.50 -49.14 2.27
C GLY A 15 -1.58 -50.10 1.75
N SER A 16 -2.60 -50.29 2.59
CA SER A 16 -3.79 -51.14 2.41
C SER A 16 -5.06 -50.36 2.01
N GLY A 17 -5.00 -49.04 1.98
CA GLY A 17 -6.14 -48.15 1.77
C GLY A 17 -5.81 -46.69 2.10
N TYR A 18 -6.81 -45.81 1.94
CA TYR A 18 -6.68 -44.39 2.28
C TYR A 18 -7.33 -44.03 3.62
N GLY A 19 -6.83 -42.97 4.25
CA GLY A 19 -7.53 -42.26 5.33
C GLY A 19 -8.43 -41.17 4.76
N ARG A 20 -9.66 -41.00 5.26
CA ARG A 20 -10.50 -39.85 4.88
C ARG A 20 -9.98 -38.57 5.54
N GLY A 21 -10.07 -37.45 4.85
CA GLY A 21 -9.86 -36.12 5.42
C GLY A 21 -10.86 -35.12 4.85
N GLU A 22 -10.93 -33.94 5.45
CA GLU A 22 -11.82 -32.85 5.04
C GLU A 22 -11.04 -31.54 4.88
N GLY A 23 -11.58 -30.60 4.11
CA GLY A 23 -10.95 -29.31 3.88
C GLY A 23 -11.70 -28.44 2.88
N VAL A 24 -11.24 -27.21 2.72
CA VAL A 24 -11.72 -26.26 1.72
C VAL A 24 -10.50 -25.57 1.11
N ALA A 25 -10.47 -25.47 -0.22
CA ALA A 25 -9.40 -24.78 -0.96
C ALA A 25 -9.99 -23.91 -2.06
N SER A 26 -9.28 -22.85 -2.42
CA SER A 26 -9.62 -21.97 -3.54
C SER A 26 -8.33 -21.40 -4.13
N LEU A 27 -8.34 -21.13 -5.43
CA LEU A 27 -7.23 -20.55 -6.18
C LEU A 27 -7.75 -19.33 -6.94
N VAL A 28 -6.99 -18.23 -6.92
CA VAL A 28 -7.24 -17.08 -7.81
C VAL A 28 -6.37 -17.28 -9.04
N LEU A 29 -6.99 -17.42 -10.20
CA LEU A 29 -6.32 -17.64 -11.49
C LEU A 29 -6.54 -16.44 -12.41
N LYS A 30 -5.52 -16.15 -13.23
CA LYS A 30 -5.48 -15.09 -14.24
C LYS A 30 -4.60 -15.57 -15.40
N ARG A 31 -4.68 -14.97 -16.59
CA ARG A 31 -3.64 -15.21 -17.61
C ARG A 31 -2.33 -14.58 -17.14
N LEU A 32 -1.20 -15.15 -17.56
CA LEU A 32 0.13 -14.68 -17.15
C LEU A 32 0.34 -13.21 -17.54
N ASP A 33 0.06 -12.87 -18.80
CA ASP A 33 0.18 -11.52 -19.35
C ASP A 33 -0.70 -10.50 -18.59
N ASP A 34 -1.95 -10.87 -18.27
CA ASP A 34 -2.85 -10.02 -17.49
C ASP A 34 -2.31 -9.75 -16.08
N ALA A 35 -1.62 -10.72 -15.49
CA ALA A 35 -1.07 -10.64 -14.13
C ALA A 35 0.20 -9.77 -14.11
N VAL A 36 1.10 -9.99 -15.07
CA VAL A 36 2.30 -9.15 -15.30
C VAL A 36 1.88 -7.69 -15.55
N ALA A 37 0.93 -7.45 -16.47
CA ALA A 37 0.45 -6.12 -16.82
C ALA A 37 -0.26 -5.37 -15.66
N ALA A 38 -0.73 -6.08 -14.64
CA ALA A 38 -1.35 -5.50 -13.45
C ALA A 38 -0.41 -5.38 -12.23
N GLY A 39 0.80 -5.95 -12.31
CA GLY A 39 1.71 -6.09 -11.16
C GLY A 39 1.15 -7.01 -10.07
N ASP A 40 0.42 -8.07 -10.43
CA ASP A 40 -0.10 -9.05 -9.48
C ASP A 40 1.01 -10.02 -9.01
N PRO A 41 0.99 -10.48 -7.73
CA PRO A 41 1.99 -11.41 -7.21
C PRO A 41 1.75 -12.84 -7.72
N ILE A 42 2.54 -13.26 -8.71
CA ILE A 42 2.41 -14.58 -9.36
C ILE A 42 3.18 -15.64 -8.57
N ARG A 43 2.44 -16.53 -7.90
CA ARG A 43 2.93 -17.57 -6.99
C ARG A 43 3.59 -18.76 -7.71
N ALA A 44 3.06 -19.10 -8.89
CA ALA A 44 3.50 -20.16 -9.81
C ALA A 44 2.74 -19.99 -11.14
N VAL A 45 3.15 -20.70 -12.19
CA VAL A 45 2.48 -20.73 -13.49
C VAL A 45 1.88 -22.11 -13.75
N ILE A 46 0.60 -22.19 -14.13
CA ILE A 46 0.02 -23.44 -14.67
C ILE A 46 0.40 -23.51 -16.15
N ARG A 47 1.31 -24.43 -16.50
CA ARG A 47 1.80 -24.59 -17.87
C ARG A 47 0.80 -25.31 -18.78
N ASN A 48 0.17 -26.38 -18.28
CA ASN A 48 -0.97 -27.03 -18.92
C ASN A 48 -1.75 -27.89 -17.91
N THR A 49 -2.96 -28.30 -18.30
CA THR A 49 -3.82 -29.23 -17.56
C THR A 49 -4.51 -30.17 -18.53
N GLY A 50 -4.90 -31.36 -18.09
CA GLY A 50 -5.79 -32.21 -18.88
C GLY A 50 -6.55 -33.23 -18.07
N VAL A 51 -7.61 -33.76 -18.67
CA VAL A 51 -8.43 -34.85 -18.13
C VAL A 51 -8.65 -35.95 -19.17
N ASN A 52 -8.78 -37.20 -18.71
CA ASN A 52 -9.29 -38.31 -19.51
C ASN A 52 -10.09 -39.30 -18.63
N GLN A 53 -10.34 -40.49 -19.15
CA GLN A 53 -11.11 -41.55 -18.49
C GLN A 53 -10.40 -42.90 -18.64
N ASP A 54 -10.40 -43.71 -17.58
CA ASP A 54 -9.87 -45.08 -17.56
C ASP A 54 -10.63 -46.03 -18.51
N GLY A 55 -11.89 -45.71 -18.82
CA GLY A 55 -12.70 -46.45 -19.79
C GLY A 55 -13.16 -47.81 -19.26
N LYS A 56 -12.81 -48.90 -19.96
CA LYS A 56 -13.23 -50.27 -19.61
C LYS A 56 -12.14 -51.00 -18.84
N THR A 57 -12.14 -50.87 -17.53
CA THR A 57 -11.29 -51.65 -16.61
C THR A 57 -12.03 -52.87 -16.04
N ASN A 58 -11.36 -53.68 -15.22
CA ASN A 58 -11.92 -54.90 -14.60
C ASN A 58 -12.95 -54.63 -13.48
N GLY A 59 -13.39 -53.38 -13.32
CA GLY A 59 -14.39 -52.91 -12.37
C GLY A 59 -14.29 -51.40 -12.24
N ILE A 60 -15.42 -50.69 -12.14
CA ILE A 60 -15.52 -49.22 -12.22
C ILE A 60 -14.59 -48.45 -11.24
N THR A 61 -14.09 -49.13 -10.22
CA THR A 61 -13.23 -48.59 -9.15
C THR A 61 -11.74 -48.92 -9.31
N LEU A 62 -11.36 -49.59 -10.41
CA LEU A 62 -9.99 -50.04 -10.66
C LEU A 62 -9.32 -49.15 -11.71
N PRO A 63 -8.12 -48.59 -11.43
CA PRO A 63 -7.47 -47.62 -12.30
C PRO A 63 -6.88 -48.24 -13.58
N SER A 64 -6.71 -47.44 -14.63
CA SER A 64 -5.96 -47.81 -15.83
C SER A 64 -4.62 -47.09 -15.90
N GLY A 65 -3.51 -47.82 -15.71
CA GLY A 65 -2.16 -47.26 -15.85
C GLY A 65 -1.89 -46.71 -17.25
N GLU A 66 -2.41 -47.37 -18.29
CA GLU A 66 -2.31 -46.91 -19.68
C GLU A 66 -3.02 -45.56 -19.88
N ALA A 67 -4.19 -45.37 -19.26
CA ALA A 67 -4.91 -44.09 -19.33
C ALA A 67 -4.17 -42.97 -18.58
N GLN A 68 -3.54 -43.29 -17.45
CA GLN A 68 -2.73 -42.34 -16.67
C GLN A 68 -1.46 -41.93 -17.43
N GLU A 69 -0.75 -42.87 -18.07
CA GLU A 69 0.38 -42.57 -18.96
C GLU A 69 -0.04 -41.71 -20.16
N ALA A 70 -1.09 -42.13 -20.87
CA ALA A 70 -1.59 -41.41 -22.05
C ALA A 70 -2.08 -40.00 -21.69
N LEU A 71 -2.62 -39.80 -20.48
CA LEU A 71 -2.96 -38.47 -19.99
C LEU A 71 -1.72 -37.59 -19.82
N ALA A 72 -0.72 -38.06 -19.07
CA ALA A 72 0.47 -37.29 -18.78
C ALA A 72 1.25 -36.94 -20.07
N ARG A 73 1.51 -37.91 -20.95
CA ARG A 73 2.21 -37.66 -22.23
C ARG A 73 1.51 -36.59 -23.07
N ARG A 74 0.19 -36.68 -23.24
CA ARG A 74 -0.59 -35.72 -24.03
C ARG A 74 -0.56 -34.31 -23.41
N VAL A 75 -0.59 -34.18 -22.08
CA VAL A 75 -0.55 -32.86 -21.41
C VAL A 75 0.83 -32.21 -21.55
N TYR A 76 1.91 -32.99 -21.56
CA TYR A 76 3.28 -32.50 -21.86
C TYR A 76 3.46 -32.14 -23.34
N GLU A 77 3.02 -33.00 -24.25
CA GLU A 77 3.00 -32.75 -25.70
C GLU A 77 2.25 -31.45 -26.05
N GLN A 78 1.06 -31.25 -25.49
CA GLN A 78 0.26 -30.03 -25.65
C GLN A 78 0.89 -28.79 -24.99
N ALA A 79 1.77 -28.96 -24.01
CA ALA A 79 2.49 -27.86 -23.36
C ALA A 79 3.79 -27.46 -24.09
N GLY A 80 4.24 -28.26 -25.06
CA GLY A 80 5.56 -28.13 -25.68
C GLY A 80 6.70 -28.42 -24.70
N LEU A 81 6.48 -29.30 -23.71
CA LEU A 81 7.43 -29.60 -22.63
C LEU A 81 7.92 -31.04 -22.68
N ASP A 82 9.18 -31.26 -22.28
CA ASP A 82 9.72 -32.60 -22.04
C ASP A 82 9.36 -33.05 -20.61
N PRO A 83 8.75 -34.25 -20.40
CA PRO A 83 8.53 -34.79 -19.08
C PRO A 83 9.82 -34.89 -18.24
N ARG A 84 10.98 -35.08 -18.86
CA ARG A 84 12.26 -35.26 -18.16
C ARG A 84 12.72 -34.01 -17.40
N ASP A 85 12.29 -32.83 -17.81
CA ASP A 85 12.59 -31.55 -17.13
C ASP A 85 11.80 -31.38 -15.81
N THR A 86 10.85 -32.28 -15.53
CA THR A 86 10.13 -32.33 -14.25
C THR A 86 11.05 -32.80 -13.14
N ALA A 87 11.22 -32.02 -12.06
CA ALA A 87 11.96 -32.48 -10.88
C ALA A 87 11.09 -33.29 -9.91
N PHE A 88 9.80 -32.93 -9.78
CA PHE A 88 8.90 -33.47 -8.76
C PHE A 88 7.52 -33.88 -9.31
N VAL A 89 7.01 -35.02 -8.83
CA VAL A 89 5.61 -35.43 -9.02
C VAL A 89 4.90 -35.55 -7.68
N GLU A 90 3.86 -34.74 -7.50
CA GLU A 90 2.85 -34.91 -6.46
C GLU A 90 1.80 -35.90 -6.97
N ALA A 91 1.93 -37.15 -6.54
CA ALA A 91 1.10 -38.25 -7.01
C ALA A 91 -0.32 -38.21 -6.42
N HIS A 92 -1.24 -38.90 -7.06
CA HIS A 92 -2.54 -39.19 -6.46
C HIS A 92 -2.37 -40.06 -5.21
N GLY A 93 -1.45 -41.03 -5.20
CA GLY A 93 -0.79 -41.63 -4.05
C GLY A 93 -1.70 -41.81 -2.83
N THR A 94 -2.63 -42.77 -2.91
CA THR A 94 -3.67 -42.98 -1.90
C THR A 94 -3.28 -43.92 -0.77
N GLY A 95 -2.16 -44.64 -0.91
CA GLY A 95 -1.83 -45.73 0.01
C GLY A 95 -2.59 -47.01 -0.32
N THR A 96 -3.07 -47.19 -1.55
CA THR A 96 -3.79 -48.41 -1.97
C THR A 96 -2.82 -49.42 -2.58
N ILE A 97 -3.12 -50.73 -2.44
CA ILE A 97 -2.21 -51.79 -2.91
C ILE A 97 -2.02 -51.74 -4.43
N ALA A 98 -3.13 -51.67 -5.18
CA ALA A 98 -3.11 -51.62 -6.65
C ALA A 98 -2.83 -50.22 -7.21
N GLY A 99 -3.38 -49.17 -6.60
CA GLY A 99 -3.29 -47.79 -7.11
C GLY A 99 -1.86 -47.25 -7.09
N ASP A 100 -1.18 -47.32 -5.94
CA ASP A 100 0.20 -46.82 -5.81
C ASP A 100 1.14 -47.50 -6.83
N GLY A 101 1.04 -48.82 -7.00
CA GLY A 101 1.90 -49.58 -7.93
C GLY A 101 1.60 -49.35 -9.41
N ALA A 102 0.34 -49.07 -9.77
CA ALA A 102 -0.03 -48.69 -11.12
C ALA A 102 0.44 -47.27 -11.46
N GLU A 103 0.22 -46.32 -10.54
CA GLU A 103 0.59 -44.92 -10.73
C GLU A 103 2.10 -44.73 -10.83
N VAL A 104 2.89 -45.31 -9.91
CA VAL A 104 4.35 -45.11 -9.92
C VAL A 104 5.00 -45.74 -11.16
N ARG A 105 4.43 -46.83 -11.69
CA ARG A 105 4.84 -47.40 -12.98
C ARG A 105 4.51 -46.45 -14.15
N GLY A 106 3.33 -45.85 -14.15
CA GLY A 106 2.98 -44.85 -15.17
C GLY A 106 3.91 -43.63 -15.12
N ILE A 107 4.22 -43.15 -13.91
CA ILE A 107 5.20 -42.07 -13.70
C ILE A 107 6.58 -42.48 -14.25
N HIS A 108 7.08 -43.67 -13.92
CA HIS A 108 8.35 -44.20 -14.44
C HIS A 108 8.41 -44.19 -15.98
N ASN A 109 7.34 -44.65 -16.61
CA ASN A 109 7.28 -44.81 -18.05
C ASN A 109 7.17 -43.46 -18.80
N VAL A 110 6.64 -42.42 -18.15
CA VAL A 110 6.51 -41.07 -18.73
C VAL A 110 7.72 -40.18 -18.44
N PHE A 111 8.18 -40.14 -17.19
CA PHE A 111 9.12 -39.10 -16.70
C PHE A 111 10.58 -39.58 -16.59
N CYS A 112 10.83 -40.89 -16.57
CA CYS A 112 12.15 -41.46 -16.26
C CYS A 112 12.85 -42.16 -17.45
N GLN A 113 12.17 -42.31 -18.59
CA GLN A 113 12.75 -42.89 -19.80
C GLN A 113 13.79 -41.94 -20.41
N GLY A 114 15.06 -42.34 -20.45
CA GLY A 114 16.14 -41.48 -20.94
C GLY A 114 16.36 -40.21 -20.10
N ARG A 115 16.07 -40.28 -18.80
CA ARG A 115 16.33 -39.24 -17.80
C ARG A 115 17.72 -39.44 -17.19
N GLU A 116 18.46 -38.34 -16.99
CA GLU A 116 19.65 -38.33 -16.14
C GLU A 116 19.26 -37.95 -14.70
N GLY A 117 19.66 -38.76 -13.72
CA GLY A 117 19.32 -38.55 -12.30
C GLY A 117 17.92 -39.01 -11.88
N GLU A 118 17.58 -38.76 -10.61
CA GLU A 118 16.34 -39.21 -9.97
C GLU A 118 15.15 -38.26 -10.27
N LEU A 119 13.94 -38.80 -10.33
CA LEU A 119 12.69 -38.06 -10.21
C LEU A 119 12.22 -38.11 -8.76
N LEU A 120 11.85 -36.96 -8.19
CA LEU A 120 11.33 -36.90 -6.81
C LEU A 120 9.82 -37.14 -6.80
N LEU A 121 9.35 -37.97 -5.86
CA LEU A 121 7.96 -38.41 -5.78
C LEU A 121 7.40 -38.23 -4.37
N GLY A 122 6.13 -37.80 -4.26
CA GLY A 122 5.45 -37.71 -2.96
C GLY A 122 3.93 -37.65 -3.05
N SER A 123 3.27 -37.59 -1.89
CA SER A 123 1.82 -37.40 -1.76
C SER A 123 1.46 -36.64 -0.49
N SER A 124 0.69 -35.56 -0.63
CA SER A 124 0.05 -34.82 0.47
C SER A 124 -0.96 -35.63 1.28
N LYS A 125 -1.49 -36.73 0.73
CA LYS A 125 -2.51 -37.55 1.41
C LYS A 125 -1.96 -38.28 2.62
N ALA A 126 -0.65 -38.53 2.68
CA ALA A 126 0.04 -39.03 3.87
C ALA A 126 0.09 -38.00 5.01
N ASN A 127 -0.02 -36.69 4.72
CA ASN A 127 -0.11 -35.62 5.73
C ASN A 127 -1.56 -35.31 6.13
N LEU A 128 -2.47 -35.21 5.15
CA LEU A 128 -3.81 -34.62 5.31
C LEU A 128 -4.96 -35.64 5.24
N GLY A 129 -4.67 -36.91 4.93
CA GLY A 129 -5.67 -37.84 4.42
C GLY A 129 -6.10 -37.50 2.98
N HIS A 130 -7.01 -38.29 2.44
CA HIS A 130 -7.64 -38.03 1.15
C HIS A 130 -8.80 -37.04 1.36
N LEU A 131 -8.60 -35.78 0.94
CA LEU A 131 -9.60 -34.69 1.05
C LEU A 131 -10.72 -34.78 -0.01
N GLU A 132 -11.05 -35.99 -0.44
CA GLU A 132 -12.02 -36.33 -1.48
C GLU A 132 -12.00 -35.33 -2.67
N PRO A 133 -12.99 -34.45 -2.94
CA PRO A 133 -12.94 -33.56 -4.11
C PRO A 133 -11.89 -32.43 -4.01
N VAL A 134 -11.43 -32.08 -2.81
CA VAL A 134 -10.46 -30.99 -2.56
C VAL A 134 -9.01 -31.46 -2.76
N SER A 135 -8.79 -32.77 -2.86
CA SER A 135 -7.46 -33.40 -2.93
C SER A 135 -6.54 -32.82 -4.01
N GLY A 136 -7.08 -32.54 -5.21
CA GLY A 136 -6.29 -31.95 -6.30
C GLY A 136 -5.86 -30.50 -6.02
N LEU A 137 -6.71 -29.70 -5.36
CA LEU A 137 -6.37 -28.33 -4.99
C LEU A 137 -5.39 -28.27 -3.83
N ALA A 138 -5.46 -29.21 -2.88
CA ALA A 138 -4.46 -29.35 -1.82
C ALA A 138 -3.08 -29.76 -2.38
N ALA A 139 -3.05 -30.65 -3.38
CA ALA A 139 -1.85 -30.98 -4.13
C ALA A 139 -1.27 -29.76 -4.87
N VAL A 140 -2.10 -28.97 -5.56
CA VAL A 140 -1.66 -27.69 -6.16
C VAL A 140 -1.06 -26.76 -5.12
N ILE A 141 -1.73 -26.54 -3.99
CA ILE A 141 -1.22 -25.66 -2.92
C ILE A 141 0.12 -26.17 -2.35
N LYS A 142 0.29 -27.48 -2.17
CA LYS A 142 1.58 -28.08 -1.77
C LYS A 142 2.69 -27.79 -2.79
N VAL A 143 2.43 -27.99 -4.08
CA VAL A 143 3.44 -27.80 -5.13
C VAL A 143 3.80 -26.33 -5.32
N VAL A 144 2.83 -25.41 -5.29
CA VAL A 144 3.10 -23.96 -5.29
C VAL A 144 4.00 -23.58 -4.10
N LEU A 145 3.67 -24.05 -2.89
CA LEU A 145 4.50 -23.79 -1.71
C LEU A 145 5.88 -24.47 -1.76
N ALA A 146 6.05 -25.56 -2.51
CA ALA A 146 7.35 -26.22 -2.70
C ALA A 146 8.24 -25.46 -3.69
N LEU A 147 7.65 -24.95 -4.79
CA LEU A 147 8.30 -24.07 -5.76
C LEU A 147 8.78 -22.78 -5.08
N GLU A 148 7.88 -22.01 -4.45
CA GLU A 148 8.18 -20.74 -3.77
C GLU A 148 9.20 -20.80 -2.62
N ARG A 149 9.53 -22.01 -2.15
CA ARG A 149 10.48 -22.25 -1.06
C ARG A 149 11.75 -22.96 -1.50
N GLY A 150 11.85 -23.37 -2.78
CA GLY A 150 12.91 -24.26 -3.25
C GLY A 150 13.00 -25.56 -2.42
N LEU A 151 11.88 -26.05 -1.90
CA LEU A 151 11.85 -27.10 -0.89
C LEU A 151 10.64 -28.02 -1.05
N ILE A 152 10.88 -29.22 -1.54
CA ILE A 152 9.89 -30.31 -1.53
C ILE A 152 9.78 -30.85 -0.11
N PRO A 153 8.59 -30.87 0.53
CA PRO A 153 8.44 -31.41 1.87
C PRO A 153 8.31 -32.95 1.83
N PRO A 154 8.87 -33.68 2.82
CA PRO A 154 8.86 -35.14 2.86
C PRO A 154 7.45 -35.72 3.01
N THR A 155 7.23 -36.84 2.31
CA THR A 155 6.07 -37.70 2.49
C THR A 155 6.22 -38.43 3.83
N PRO A 156 5.34 -38.16 4.82
CA PRO A 156 5.48 -38.73 6.15
C PRO A 156 5.16 -40.22 6.16
N SER A 157 5.58 -40.88 7.25
CA SER A 157 5.25 -42.25 7.58
C SER A 157 5.71 -43.34 6.60
N VAL A 158 6.54 -43.01 5.59
CA VAL A 158 7.26 -44.00 4.78
C VAL A 158 8.44 -44.56 5.58
N LEU A 159 8.37 -45.84 5.93
CA LEU A 159 9.42 -46.62 6.60
C LEU A 159 10.02 -47.67 5.65
N ARG A 160 9.20 -48.29 4.81
CA ARG A 160 9.62 -49.27 3.80
C ARG A 160 8.74 -49.19 2.57
N LEU A 161 9.33 -49.00 1.39
CA LEU A 161 8.60 -48.93 0.12
C LEU A 161 8.04 -50.30 -0.29
N LYS A 162 6.82 -50.32 -0.83
CA LYS A 162 6.26 -51.47 -1.56
C LYS A 162 7.20 -51.87 -2.70
N ASP A 163 7.40 -53.16 -2.95
CA ASP A 163 8.24 -53.62 -4.07
C ASP A 163 7.66 -53.16 -5.44
N SER A 164 6.35 -52.89 -5.51
CA SER A 164 5.67 -52.36 -6.70
C SER A 164 5.92 -50.88 -7.00
N VAL A 165 6.62 -50.13 -6.13
CA VAL A 165 6.95 -48.70 -6.32
C VAL A 165 8.47 -48.42 -6.29
N GLN A 166 9.30 -49.44 -6.21
CA GLN A 166 10.77 -49.31 -6.22
C GLN A 166 11.30 -49.27 -7.66
N PHE A 167 11.78 -48.10 -8.10
CA PHE A 167 12.43 -47.90 -9.41
C PHE A 167 13.75 -47.14 -9.22
N HIS A 168 14.81 -47.50 -9.96
CA HIS A 168 16.18 -47.00 -9.75
C HIS A 168 16.40 -45.50 -10.04
N ASN A 169 15.37 -44.85 -10.56
CA ASN A 169 15.32 -43.48 -11.08
C ASN A 169 14.10 -42.72 -10.53
N ILE A 170 13.35 -43.30 -9.58
CA ILE A 170 12.30 -42.61 -8.80
C ILE A 170 12.65 -42.70 -7.33
N ARG A 171 12.75 -41.52 -6.69
CA ARG A 171 12.97 -41.39 -5.25
C ARG A 171 11.71 -40.85 -4.58
N VAL A 172 11.00 -41.75 -3.90
CA VAL A 172 9.98 -41.34 -2.93
C VAL A 172 10.66 -40.52 -1.84
N PHE A 173 10.25 -39.26 -1.70
CA PHE A 173 10.91 -38.28 -0.84
C PHE A 173 10.47 -38.48 0.62
N ALA A 174 11.02 -39.52 1.27
CA ALA A 174 10.76 -39.90 2.65
C ALA A 174 11.64 -39.13 3.66
N PHE A 175 11.41 -39.35 4.96
CA PHE A 175 12.14 -38.73 6.09
C PHE A 175 13.58 -39.29 6.27
N TYR A 176 14.41 -39.17 5.24
CA TYR A 176 15.86 -39.46 5.27
C TYR A 176 16.68 -38.29 4.71
N PHE A 177 16.19 -37.05 4.88
CA PHE A 177 16.81 -35.85 4.35
C PHE A 177 17.47 -35.01 5.44
N ASP A 178 18.73 -34.67 5.24
CA ASP A 178 19.39 -33.63 6.02
C ASP A 178 18.87 -32.27 5.53
N PRO A 179 18.27 -31.42 6.39
CA PRO A 179 17.73 -30.12 5.97
C PRO A 179 18.81 -29.14 5.47
N ARG A 180 20.10 -29.46 5.61
CA ARG A 180 21.23 -28.63 5.15
C ARG A 180 21.56 -28.76 3.66
N SER A 181 20.96 -29.71 2.95
CA SER A 181 21.20 -29.94 1.52
C SER A 181 19.89 -30.24 0.78
N PRO A 182 18.96 -29.27 0.67
CA PRO A 182 17.66 -29.44 0.01
C PRO A 182 17.81 -29.95 -1.44
N PRO A 183 16.79 -30.64 -1.99
CA PRO A 183 16.79 -30.94 -3.43
C PRO A 183 16.82 -29.64 -4.24
N PRO A 184 17.29 -29.65 -5.50
CA PRO A 184 17.20 -28.48 -6.35
C PRO A 184 15.74 -27.96 -6.41
N PRO A 185 15.54 -26.63 -6.54
CA PRO A 185 14.20 -26.08 -6.70
C PRO A 185 13.52 -26.76 -7.89
N PRO A 186 12.20 -27.10 -7.83
CA PRO A 186 11.67 -28.05 -8.79
C PRO A 186 11.73 -27.57 -10.25
N GLY A 187 11.71 -26.26 -10.48
CA GLY A 187 11.55 -25.67 -11.81
C GLY A 187 10.16 -25.98 -12.36
N CYS A 188 9.99 -27.21 -12.88
CA CYS A 188 8.73 -27.81 -13.30
C CYS A 188 8.32 -28.96 -12.34
N ALA A 189 7.04 -29.03 -11.99
CA ALA A 189 6.46 -30.09 -11.17
C ALA A 189 5.08 -30.55 -11.69
N SER A 190 4.82 -31.85 -11.62
CA SER A 190 3.53 -32.43 -12.05
C SER A 190 2.64 -32.79 -10.86
N ILE A 191 1.33 -32.77 -11.08
CA ILE A 191 0.32 -33.26 -10.13
C ILE A 191 -0.60 -34.27 -10.80
N ASN A 192 -0.79 -35.42 -10.17
CA ASN A 192 -1.81 -36.40 -10.51
C ASN A 192 -2.99 -36.31 -9.54
N ASN A 193 -4.22 -36.40 -10.04
CA ASN A 193 -5.36 -36.77 -9.21
C ASN A 193 -6.38 -37.61 -9.98
N PHE A 194 -6.55 -38.85 -9.53
CA PHE A 194 -7.37 -39.85 -10.21
C PHE A 194 -8.70 -40.06 -9.47
N GLY A 195 -9.81 -39.97 -10.20
CA GLY A 195 -11.15 -40.07 -9.65
C GLY A 195 -11.60 -41.52 -9.51
N PHE A 196 -12.27 -41.86 -8.41
CA PHE A 196 -12.79 -43.20 -8.13
C PHE A 196 -13.71 -43.79 -9.22
N GLY A 197 -14.34 -42.94 -10.03
CA GLY A 197 -15.12 -43.33 -11.21
C GLY A 197 -14.35 -43.29 -12.54
N GLY A 198 -13.03 -43.45 -12.52
CA GLY A 198 -12.16 -43.52 -13.70
C GLY A 198 -11.74 -42.18 -14.33
N THR A 199 -12.29 -41.04 -13.91
CA THR A 199 -11.91 -39.73 -14.46
C THR A 199 -10.58 -39.27 -13.89
N ASN A 200 -9.54 -39.22 -14.73
CA ASN A 200 -8.19 -38.80 -14.33
C ASN A 200 -7.95 -37.32 -14.64
N ALA A 201 -7.18 -36.63 -13.79
CA ALA A 201 -6.69 -35.28 -14.02
C ALA A 201 -5.16 -35.20 -13.82
N HIS A 202 -4.51 -34.38 -14.66
CA HIS A 202 -3.08 -34.09 -14.61
C HIS A 202 -2.84 -32.59 -14.79
N VAL A 203 -1.87 -32.03 -14.06
CA VAL A 203 -1.52 -30.60 -14.07
C VAL A 203 -0.01 -30.42 -14.06
N ILE A 204 0.50 -29.49 -14.87
CA ILE A 204 1.90 -29.06 -14.89
C ILE A 204 1.99 -27.66 -14.26
N LEU A 205 2.85 -27.50 -13.26
CA LEU A 205 3.18 -26.23 -12.59
C LEU A 205 4.65 -25.87 -12.78
N GLU A 206 4.94 -24.58 -12.90
CA GLU A 206 6.30 -24.05 -13.01
C GLU A 206 6.53 -22.86 -12.05
N GLU A 207 7.77 -22.65 -11.63
CA GLU A 207 8.19 -21.51 -10.82
C GLU A 207 8.04 -20.19 -11.59
N SER A 208 7.55 -19.13 -10.94
CA SER A 208 7.30 -17.84 -11.60
C SER A 208 8.57 -17.02 -11.87
N SER A 209 9.64 -17.28 -11.11
CA SER A 209 10.97 -16.67 -11.27
C SER A 209 11.60 -16.96 -12.64
N ASN A 210 11.40 -18.18 -13.17
CA ASN A 210 11.90 -18.59 -14.49
C ASN A 210 11.33 -17.75 -15.64
N MET A 211 10.16 -17.13 -15.45
CA MET A 211 9.37 -16.46 -16.48
C MET A 211 9.36 -14.92 -16.34
N ILE A 212 9.77 -14.37 -15.19
CA ILE A 212 9.58 -12.95 -14.85
C ILE A 212 10.76 -12.41 -14.02
N GLU A 213 11.44 -11.39 -14.54
CA GLU A 213 12.45 -10.64 -13.77
C GLU A 213 11.80 -9.74 -12.71
N ALA A 214 12.17 -9.95 -11.44
CA ALA A 214 11.67 -9.14 -10.33
C ALA A 214 12.38 -7.77 -10.27
N THR A 215 11.81 -6.77 -10.95
CA THR A 215 12.31 -5.38 -10.91
C THR A 215 12.19 -4.80 -9.49
N ARG A 216 13.31 -4.74 -8.75
CA ARG A 216 13.41 -3.94 -7.52
C ARG A 216 13.72 -2.50 -7.90
N ILE A 217 12.85 -1.57 -7.50
CA ILE A 217 13.17 -0.15 -7.52
C ILE A 217 14.20 0.11 -6.40
N GLY A 218 15.22 0.92 -6.70
CA GLY A 218 16.35 1.16 -5.79
C GLY A 218 15.98 1.96 -4.54
N ASP A 219 16.87 1.91 -3.55
CA ASP A 219 16.71 2.60 -2.27
C ASP A 219 16.99 4.11 -2.37
N ASP A 220 15.95 4.93 -2.20
CA ASP A 220 16.11 6.31 -1.74
C ASP A 220 16.25 6.30 -0.21
N GLU A 221 17.43 6.64 0.31
CA GLU A 221 17.77 6.56 1.76
C GLU A 221 17.01 7.58 2.66
N ALA A 222 16.08 8.35 2.09
CA ALA A 222 15.33 9.37 2.82
C ALA A 222 14.33 8.73 3.81
N LYS A 223 14.54 8.95 5.11
CA LYS A 223 13.52 8.65 6.14
C LYS A 223 12.22 9.38 5.80
N THR A 224 11.21 8.63 5.37
CA THR A 224 9.89 9.14 5.01
C THR A 224 8.86 8.62 6.01
N TYR A 225 8.07 9.53 6.57
CA TYR A 225 6.92 9.16 7.39
C TYR A 225 5.83 8.54 6.51
N GLN A 226 5.45 7.30 6.82
CA GLN A 226 4.44 6.54 6.10
C GLN A 226 3.11 6.53 6.86
N LEU A 227 1.99 6.64 6.13
CA LEU A 227 0.64 6.61 6.68
C LEU A 227 0.07 5.19 6.56
N PHE A 228 -0.06 4.50 7.69
CA PHE A 228 -0.64 3.16 7.76
C PHE A 228 -2.12 3.26 8.07
N VAL A 229 -2.98 2.65 7.23
CA VAL A 229 -4.44 2.69 7.36
C VAL A 229 -4.98 1.28 7.47
N LEU A 230 -5.66 0.97 8.57
CA LEU A 230 -6.39 -0.29 8.75
C LEU A 230 -7.90 -0.03 8.75
N ALA A 231 -8.66 -0.95 8.14
CA ALA A 231 -10.10 -0.89 8.11
C ALA A 231 -10.75 -2.26 8.36
N ALA A 232 -11.94 -2.26 8.97
CA ALA A 232 -12.75 -3.47 9.16
C ALA A 232 -14.25 -3.16 9.24
N LYS A 233 -15.07 -4.23 9.19
CA LYS A 233 -16.54 -4.15 9.30
C LYS A 233 -17.02 -3.91 10.74
N SER A 234 -16.22 -4.24 11.74
CA SER A 234 -16.53 -4.05 13.18
C SER A 234 -15.31 -3.51 13.96
N LYS A 235 -15.55 -2.96 15.16
CA LYS A 235 -14.47 -2.51 16.06
C LYS A 235 -13.56 -3.67 16.48
N ASN A 236 -14.15 -4.81 16.83
CA ASN A 236 -13.41 -5.99 17.30
C ASN A 236 -12.50 -6.52 16.19
N SER A 237 -13.03 -6.67 14.97
CA SER A 237 -12.27 -7.14 13.81
C SER A 237 -11.16 -6.16 13.40
N LEU A 238 -11.30 -4.86 13.70
CA LEU A 238 -10.22 -3.89 13.51
C LEU A 238 -9.09 -4.10 14.52
N GLY A 239 -9.43 -4.30 15.81
CA GLY A 239 -8.48 -4.65 16.86
C GLY A 239 -7.73 -5.94 16.55
N GLU A 240 -8.45 -7.03 16.23
CA GLU A 240 -7.84 -8.29 15.80
C GLU A 240 -6.87 -8.12 14.62
N ASN A 241 -7.20 -7.26 13.65
CA ASN A 241 -6.33 -7.01 12.50
C ASN A 241 -5.08 -6.20 12.87
N MET A 242 -5.17 -5.31 13.86
CA MET A 242 -4.02 -4.59 14.41
C MET A 242 -3.12 -5.51 15.24
N ASP A 243 -3.68 -6.43 16.03
CA ASP A 243 -2.90 -7.43 16.76
C ASP A 243 -2.25 -8.46 15.82
N ARG A 244 -2.95 -8.90 14.76
CA ARG A 244 -2.35 -9.71 13.69
C ARG A 244 -1.21 -8.99 12.99
N LEU A 245 -1.33 -7.68 12.74
CA LEU A 245 -0.25 -6.88 12.16
C LEU A 245 0.94 -6.75 13.12
N ARG A 246 0.70 -6.49 14.42
CA ARG A 246 1.73 -6.46 15.47
C ARG A 246 2.47 -7.79 15.61
N ASP A 247 1.74 -8.91 15.61
CA ASP A 247 2.30 -10.28 15.67
C ASP A 247 3.08 -10.66 14.40
N TRP A 248 2.63 -10.23 13.22
CA TRP A 248 3.37 -10.40 11.98
C TRP A 248 4.67 -9.57 11.97
N MET A 249 4.61 -8.29 12.38
CA MET A 249 5.78 -7.42 12.44
C MET A 249 6.79 -7.86 13.51
N SER A 250 6.37 -8.36 14.67
CA SER A 250 7.29 -8.82 15.72
C SER A 250 8.11 -10.03 15.27
N LYS A 251 7.53 -10.91 14.45
CA LYS A 251 8.18 -12.11 13.85
C LYS A 251 9.08 -11.80 12.65
N LYS A 252 9.09 -10.55 12.17
CA LYS A 252 9.82 -10.11 10.98
C LYS A 252 11.06 -9.28 11.35
N LYS A 253 12.18 -9.48 10.64
CA LYS A 253 13.30 -8.53 10.68
C LYS A 253 12.92 -7.25 9.93
N THR A 254 13.63 -6.16 10.18
CA THR A 254 13.43 -4.91 9.43
C THR A 254 13.69 -5.11 7.94
N ASP A 255 14.74 -5.86 7.60
CA ASP A 255 15.16 -6.12 6.21
C ASP A 255 14.24 -7.11 5.46
N ASP A 256 13.24 -7.70 6.14
CA ASP A 256 12.31 -8.65 5.53
C ASP A 256 11.17 -7.98 4.72
N PHE A 257 10.95 -6.66 4.86
CA PHE A 257 9.88 -5.90 4.21
C PHE A 257 10.12 -4.38 4.25
N ARG A 258 9.64 -3.63 3.24
CA ARG A 258 9.64 -2.15 3.29
C ARG A 258 8.44 -1.61 4.05
N LEU A 259 8.59 -0.47 4.72
CA LEU A 259 7.48 0.22 5.39
C LEU A 259 6.53 0.87 4.38
N GLU A 260 7.09 1.38 3.28
CA GLU A 260 6.41 1.96 2.13
C GLU A 260 5.51 0.93 1.43
N ASP A 261 6.02 -0.28 1.18
CA ASP A 261 5.25 -1.39 0.59
C ASP A 261 4.09 -1.82 1.49
N LEU A 262 4.31 -1.86 2.81
CA LEU A 262 3.28 -2.17 3.79
C LEU A 262 2.21 -1.08 3.83
N ALA A 263 2.58 0.19 3.85
CA ALA A 263 1.66 1.32 3.79
C ALA A 263 0.85 1.33 2.48
N HIS A 264 1.51 1.17 1.33
CA HIS A 264 0.86 1.04 0.03
C HIS A 264 -0.12 -0.13 -0.01
N THR A 265 0.28 -1.29 0.51
CA THR A 265 -0.56 -2.51 0.54
C THR A 265 -1.78 -2.32 1.42
N LEU A 266 -1.63 -1.68 2.58
CA LEU A 266 -2.74 -1.41 3.49
C LEU A 266 -3.70 -0.35 2.95
N ALA A 267 -3.20 0.71 2.30
CA ALA A 267 -4.03 1.78 1.74
C ALA A 267 -4.72 1.39 0.42
N ASN A 268 -4.00 0.77 -0.52
CA ASN A 268 -4.46 0.57 -1.90
C ASN A 268 -4.90 -0.86 -2.21
N ARG A 269 -4.44 -1.86 -1.44
CA ARG A 269 -4.71 -3.29 -1.68
C ARG A 269 -5.59 -3.91 -0.59
N ARG A 270 -6.41 -3.11 0.11
CA ARG A 270 -7.43 -3.54 1.08
C ARG A 270 -8.75 -2.79 0.85
N THR A 271 -9.87 -3.46 1.13
CA THR A 271 -11.20 -2.85 0.96
C THR A 271 -11.43 -1.75 2.02
N PRO A 272 -11.82 -0.52 1.65
CA PRO A 272 -12.17 0.51 2.62
C PRO A 272 -13.47 0.12 3.35
N MET A 273 -13.46 0.16 4.68
CA MET A 273 -14.61 -0.20 5.52
C MET A 273 -14.97 0.91 6.52
N ALA A 274 -16.03 0.67 7.31
CA ALA A 274 -16.64 1.67 8.20
C ALA A 274 -15.89 1.90 9.51
N TRP A 275 -15.26 0.88 10.10
CA TRP A 275 -14.31 1.07 11.20
C TRP A 275 -12.93 1.25 10.62
N ARG A 276 -12.20 2.28 11.06
CA ARG A 276 -10.84 2.59 10.62
C ARG A 276 -9.95 2.98 11.79
N SER A 277 -8.65 2.73 11.62
CA SER A 277 -7.58 3.24 12.46
C SER A 277 -6.44 3.67 11.54
N SER A 278 -5.69 4.69 11.93
CA SER A 278 -4.56 5.20 11.15
C SER A 278 -3.46 5.72 12.06
N CYS A 279 -2.21 5.41 11.70
CA CYS A 279 -1.02 5.90 12.39
C CYS A 279 0.05 6.32 11.38
N VAL A 280 0.94 7.22 11.81
CA VAL A 280 2.07 7.72 11.02
C VAL A 280 3.36 7.26 11.70
N ALA A 281 4.28 6.68 10.94
CA ALA A 281 5.52 6.10 11.46
C ALA A 281 6.65 6.19 10.44
N SER A 282 7.89 6.38 10.90
CA SER A 282 9.11 6.37 10.07
C SER A 282 9.96 5.11 10.27
N THR A 283 9.74 4.37 11.35
CA THR A 283 10.41 3.10 11.66
C THR A 283 9.41 2.00 12.01
N LYS A 284 9.90 0.75 12.05
CA LYS A 284 9.13 -0.41 12.52
C LYS A 284 8.68 -0.26 13.97
N ASP A 285 9.52 0.34 14.82
CA ASP A 285 9.25 0.48 16.25
C ASP A 285 8.31 1.66 16.52
N ASP A 286 8.43 2.75 15.75
CA ASP A 286 7.42 3.82 15.68
C ASP A 286 6.03 3.22 15.40
N LEU A 287 5.95 2.33 14.41
CA LEU A 287 4.71 1.70 13.97
C LEU A 287 4.15 0.73 15.03
N LEU A 288 5.01 -0.05 15.69
CA LEU A 288 4.59 -0.95 16.78
C LEU A 288 4.06 -0.18 18.01
N SER A 289 4.64 0.97 18.31
CA SER A 289 4.18 1.90 19.35
C SER A 289 2.87 2.59 18.95
N ALA A 290 2.86 3.30 17.82
CA ALA A 290 1.71 4.07 17.36
C ALA A 290 0.48 3.18 17.09
N ALA A 291 0.67 1.95 16.60
CA ALA A 291 -0.43 0.99 16.45
C ALA A 291 -0.99 0.46 17.79
N GLY A 292 -0.27 0.61 18.91
CA GLY A 292 -0.78 0.35 20.26
C GLY A 292 -1.71 1.45 20.78
N GLU A 293 -1.50 2.70 20.33
CA GLU A 293 -2.23 3.89 20.78
C GLU A 293 -3.31 4.36 19.78
N ALA A 294 -3.29 3.84 18.54
CA ALA A 294 -4.13 4.32 17.45
C ALA A 294 -5.64 4.15 17.70
N THR A 295 -6.38 5.25 17.58
CA THR A 295 -7.82 5.32 17.89
C THR A 295 -8.69 4.52 16.91
N LEU A 296 -9.50 3.59 17.44
CA LEU A 296 -10.44 2.79 16.66
C LEU A 296 -11.76 3.54 16.42
N ALA A 297 -11.84 4.30 15.34
CA ALA A 297 -13.01 5.13 15.01
C ALA A 297 -13.97 4.43 14.05
N LYS A 298 -15.29 4.62 14.26
CA LYS A 298 -16.28 4.36 13.21
C LYS A 298 -16.43 5.63 12.36
N VAL A 299 -15.96 5.58 11.13
CA VAL A 299 -16.16 6.66 10.15
C VAL A 299 -17.65 6.75 9.83
N ALA A 300 -18.23 7.93 10.04
CA ALA A 300 -19.58 8.21 9.58
C ALA A 300 -19.61 8.22 8.04
N PRO A 301 -20.61 7.61 7.39
CA PRO A 301 -20.79 7.75 5.96
C PRO A 301 -21.20 9.19 5.65
N SER A 302 -20.26 10.02 5.22
CA SER A 302 -20.54 11.42 4.92
C SER A 302 -19.63 12.00 3.86
N THR A 303 -20.23 12.47 2.77
CA THR A 303 -19.70 13.51 1.89
C THR A 303 -19.73 14.86 2.61
N ARG A 304 -18.93 15.01 3.68
CA ARG A 304 -18.78 16.28 4.39
C ARG A 304 -17.94 17.22 3.50
N PRO A 305 -18.39 18.46 3.25
CA PRO A 305 -17.62 19.40 2.46
C PRO A 305 -16.29 19.72 3.15
N VAL A 306 -15.21 19.69 2.38
CA VAL A 306 -13.86 20.05 2.81
C VAL A 306 -13.70 21.56 2.63
N VAL A 307 -13.28 22.25 3.69
CA VAL A 307 -13.01 23.70 3.64
C VAL A 307 -11.52 23.95 3.85
N PHE A 308 -10.85 24.57 2.88
CA PHE A 308 -9.46 25.01 3.05
C PHE A 308 -9.43 26.41 3.67
N LEU A 309 -8.70 26.54 4.78
CA LEU A 309 -8.55 27.76 5.57
C LEU A 309 -7.14 28.31 5.43
N PHE A 310 -6.99 29.48 4.83
CA PHE A 310 -5.69 30.09 4.53
C PHE A 310 -5.35 31.18 5.55
N THR A 311 -4.17 31.09 6.17
CA THR A 311 -3.69 32.03 7.18
C THR A 311 -3.25 33.37 6.59
N GLY A 312 -3.23 34.41 7.41
CA GLY A 312 -2.69 35.72 7.04
C GLY A 312 -1.26 35.95 7.53
N GLN A 313 -0.81 37.20 7.43
CA GLN A 313 0.43 37.68 8.07
C GLN A 313 0.38 37.43 9.58
N GLY A 314 1.51 37.01 10.15
CA GLY A 314 1.64 36.51 11.53
C GLY A 314 1.65 34.98 11.66
N ALA A 315 1.49 34.23 10.57
CA ALA A 315 1.60 32.77 10.54
C ALA A 315 2.93 32.24 9.96
N GLN A 316 3.82 33.14 9.50
CA GLN A 316 5.15 32.78 9.02
C GLN A 316 6.11 32.42 10.17
N TRP A 317 7.10 31.58 9.87
CA TRP A 317 8.19 31.24 10.80
C TRP A 317 9.43 30.78 10.00
N TYR A 318 10.62 30.92 10.59
CA TYR A 318 11.88 30.49 9.96
C TYR A 318 11.82 28.98 9.66
N ALA A 319 12.39 28.53 8.54
CA ALA A 319 12.34 27.13 8.09
C ALA A 319 10.92 26.54 7.85
N MET A 320 9.86 27.35 7.75
CA MET A 320 8.53 26.84 7.37
C MET A 320 8.56 26.09 6.03
N GLY A 321 7.99 24.88 5.98
CA GLY A 321 7.99 24.03 4.79
C GLY A 321 9.34 23.37 4.42
N ARG A 322 10.43 23.60 5.18
CA ARG A 322 11.77 23.08 4.87
C ARG A 322 11.81 21.55 4.76
N GLU A 323 11.07 20.83 5.61
CA GLU A 323 10.96 19.36 5.57
C GLU A 323 10.14 18.85 4.36
N LEU A 324 9.03 19.53 4.04
CA LEU A 324 8.19 19.19 2.88
C LEU A 324 8.95 19.42 1.56
N PHE A 325 9.82 20.43 1.48
CA PHE A 325 10.70 20.64 0.33
C PHE A 325 11.68 19.47 0.10
N MET A 326 12.18 18.86 1.18
CA MET A 326 13.07 17.71 1.07
C MET A 326 12.31 16.42 0.73
N THR A 327 11.17 16.19 1.38
CA THR A 327 10.45 14.90 1.34
C THR A 327 9.33 14.78 0.30
N GLN A 328 8.69 15.89 -0.10
CA GLN A 328 7.49 15.88 -0.95
C GLN A 328 7.76 16.52 -2.31
N GLY A 329 7.89 15.69 -3.36
CA GLY A 329 8.20 16.14 -4.72
C GLY A 329 7.27 17.25 -5.24
N ARG A 330 5.95 17.13 -5.03
CA ARG A 330 4.97 18.13 -5.50
C ARG A 330 5.06 19.47 -4.77
N PHE A 331 5.38 19.45 -3.48
CA PHE A 331 5.64 20.67 -2.72
C PHE A 331 6.93 21.34 -3.22
N ARG A 332 8.00 20.55 -3.42
CA ARG A 332 9.27 21.00 -3.98
C ARG A 332 9.12 21.64 -5.37
N ASP A 333 8.41 20.97 -6.28
CA ASP A 333 8.11 21.46 -7.63
C ASP A 333 7.44 22.86 -7.57
N SER A 334 6.44 23.01 -6.70
CA SER A 334 5.66 24.25 -6.54
C SER A 334 6.45 25.39 -5.90
N ILE A 335 7.29 25.12 -4.90
CA ILE A 335 8.23 26.11 -4.33
C ILE A 335 9.29 26.53 -5.37
N MET A 336 9.83 25.59 -6.16
CA MET A 336 10.79 25.92 -7.23
C MET A 336 10.15 26.74 -8.35
N LYS A 337 8.88 26.49 -8.68
CA LYS A 337 8.10 27.34 -9.59
C LYS A 337 7.85 28.74 -9.00
N SER A 338 7.58 28.82 -7.69
CA SER A 338 7.41 30.09 -6.98
C SER A 338 8.68 30.94 -7.01
N GLU A 339 9.84 30.33 -6.70
CA GLU A 339 11.17 30.94 -6.84
C GLU A 339 11.40 31.54 -8.24
N GLN A 340 11.09 30.79 -9.30
CA GLN A 340 11.24 31.26 -10.68
C GLN A 340 10.32 32.45 -11.01
N ILE A 341 9.09 32.48 -10.49
CA ILE A 341 8.16 33.59 -10.67
C ILE A 341 8.66 34.83 -9.91
N LEU A 342 9.05 34.68 -8.64
CA LEU A 342 9.55 35.79 -7.82
C LEU A 342 10.81 36.43 -8.44
N ARG A 343 11.73 35.64 -9.00
CA ARG A 343 12.87 36.16 -9.78
C ARG A 343 12.45 36.93 -11.04
N LYS A 344 11.45 36.45 -11.79
CA LYS A 344 10.92 37.17 -12.97
C LYS A 344 10.26 38.51 -12.61
N LEU A 345 9.69 38.62 -11.41
CA LEU A 345 9.10 39.86 -10.89
C LEU A 345 10.13 40.92 -10.47
N GLY A 346 11.44 40.59 -10.51
CA GLY A 346 12.54 41.49 -10.17
C GLY A 346 12.91 41.52 -8.69
N ILE A 347 12.46 40.54 -7.91
CA ILE A 347 12.63 40.52 -6.45
C ILE A 347 14.10 40.25 -6.10
N SER A 348 14.63 41.05 -5.16
CA SER A 348 16.04 41.10 -4.78
C SER A 348 16.49 40.01 -3.80
N TRP A 349 15.60 39.10 -3.41
CA TRP A 349 15.85 37.99 -2.49
C TRP A 349 15.36 36.66 -3.06
N SER A 350 15.94 35.57 -2.56
CA SER A 350 15.67 34.18 -2.96
C SER A 350 14.76 33.53 -1.93
N LEU A 351 13.63 32.97 -2.38
CA LEU A 351 12.69 32.26 -1.53
C LEU A 351 13.31 30.95 -1.03
N LEU A 352 14.01 30.23 -1.90
CA LEU A 352 14.72 29.00 -1.53
C LEU A 352 15.75 29.24 -0.44
N ASP A 353 16.52 30.33 -0.51
CA ASP A 353 17.54 30.62 0.50
C ASP A 353 16.91 31.16 1.80
N GLU A 354 15.88 32.00 1.72
CA GLU A 354 15.18 32.52 2.90
C GLU A 354 14.45 31.42 3.70
N LEU A 355 13.84 30.43 3.03
CA LEU A 355 13.23 29.26 3.68
C LEU A 355 14.25 28.24 4.21
N ARG A 356 15.54 28.34 3.82
CA ARG A 356 16.60 27.45 4.31
C ARG A 356 17.31 27.96 5.55
N LYS A 357 17.41 29.29 5.71
CA LYS A 357 18.10 29.95 6.83
C LYS A 357 17.62 29.48 8.19
N ASP A 358 18.55 29.46 9.12
CA ASP A 358 18.25 29.33 10.54
C ASP A 358 17.81 30.68 11.13
N LYS A 359 17.19 30.59 12.32
CA LYS A 359 16.38 31.65 12.93
C LYS A 359 17.05 33.03 12.92
N ASP A 360 18.30 33.11 13.34
CA ASP A 360 19.00 34.38 13.60
C ASP A 360 19.50 35.08 12.32
N LEU A 361 19.41 34.40 11.16
CA LEU A 361 19.73 34.96 9.84
C LEU A 361 18.48 35.24 9.00
N SER A 362 17.33 34.70 9.39
CA SER A 362 16.09 34.83 8.65
C SER A 362 15.47 36.22 8.82
N ARG A 363 14.89 36.73 7.74
CA ARG A 363 14.16 37.99 7.67
C ARG A 363 12.68 37.76 7.39
N ILE A 364 12.20 36.53 7.62
CA ILE A 364 10.86 36.08 7.24
C ILE A 364 9.72 36.95 7.81
N ASP A 365 9.96 37.62 8.95
CA ASP A 365 8.99 38.50 9.60
C ASP A 365 8.88 39.92 9.00
N LYS A 366 9.78 40.31 8.08
CA LYS A 366 9.64 41.57 7.32
C LYS A 366 8.45 41.48 6.37
N SER A 367 7.56 42.47 6.39
CA SER A 367 6.36 42.56 5.53
C SER A 367 6.64 42.20 4.06
N GLU A 368 7.74 42.75 3.50
CA GLU A 368 8.20 42.57 2.11
C GLU A 368 8.48 41.09 1.72
N ILE A 369 8.87 40.26 2.70
CA ILE A 369 9.28 38.86 2.55
C ILE A 369 8.18 37.91 3.05
N ALA A 370 7.53 38.26 4.16
CA ALA A 370 6.51 37.47 4.84
C ALA A 370 5.37 37.08 3.90
N GLN A 371 4.75 38.06 3.23
CA GLN A 371 3.57 37.80 2.41
C GLN A 371 3.90 36.92 1.18
N PRO A 372 4.94 37.21 0.35
CA PRO A 372 5.26 36.35 -0.80
C PRO A 372 5.71 34.94 -0.39
N ALA A 373 6.47 34.80 0.70
CA ALA A 373 6.91 33.49 1.19
C ALA A 373 5.76 32.65 1.75
N SER A 374 4.88 33.23 2.57
CA SER A 374 3.69 32.52 3.08
C SER A 374 2.73 32.13 1.95
N ILE A 375 2.56 32.97 0.93
CA ILE A 375 1.72 32.64 -0.22
C ILE A 375 2.34 31.54 -1.08
N ALA A 376 3.65 31.54 -1.32
CA ALA A 376 4.32 30.44 -2.00
C ALA A 376 4.16 29.10 -1.25
N VAL A 377 4.27 29.11 0.08
CA VAL A 377 4.03 27.92 0.91
C VAL A 377 2.56 27.49 0.88
N GLN A 378 1.60 28.42 0.93
CA GLN A 378 0.17 28.09 0.80
C GLN A 378 -0.17 27.48 -0.57
N ILE A 379 0.40 28.02 -1.66
CA ILE A 379 0.28 27.46 -3.01
C ILE A 379 0.85 26.04 -3.07
N ALA A 380 2.06 25.82 -2.52
CA ALA A 380 2.69 24.50 -2.50
C ALA A 380 1.95 23.47 -1.61
N LEU A 381 1.28 23.91 -0.54
CA LEU A 381 0.38 23.05 0.25
C LEU A 381 -0.89 22.68 -0.53
N VAL A 382 -1.47 23.61 -1.30
CA VAL A 382 -2.64 23.33 -2.16
C VAL A 382 -2.27 22.32 -3.25
N ASP A 383 -1.15 22.52 -3.94
CA ASP A 383 -0.65 21.62 -4.98
C ASP A 383 -0.37 20.21 -4.41
N LEU A 384 0.18 20.13 -3.18
CA LEU A 384 0.37 18.87 -2.45
C LEU A 384 -0.97 18.19 -2.14
N MET A 385 -1.93 18.90 -1.56
CA MET A 385 -3.25 18.34 -1.21
C MET A 385 -4.03 17.85 -2.44
N HIS A 386 -4.00 18.63 -3.54
CA HIS A 386 -4.58 18.22 -4.82
C HIS A 386 -3.89 16.96 -5.38
N SER A 387 -2.56 16.83 -5.22
CA SER A 387 -1.84 15.61 -5.64
C SER A 387 -2.17 14.36 -4.82
N LEU A 388 -2.70 14.54 -3.60
CA LEU A 388 -3.25 13.48 -2.74
C LEU A 388 -4.76 13.24 -2.98
N GLY A 389 -5.35 13.91 -3.98
CA GLY A 389 -6.78 13.80 -4.31
C GLY A 389 -7.72 14.53 -3.36
N VAL A 390 -7.21 15.41 -2.48
CA VAL A 390 -8.02 16.19 -1.53
C VAL A 390 -8.24 17.59 -2.09
N PHE A 391 -9.47 17.87 -2.48
CA PHE A 391 -9.91 19.16 -3.04
C PHE A 391 -10.86 19.88 -2.06
N PRO A 392 -10.89 21.22 -2.05
CA PRO A 392 -11.85 21.99 -1.27
C PRO A 392 -13.21 22.11 -1.97
N ASP A 393 -14.30 21.83 -1.25
CA ASP A 393 -15.66 22.23 -1.63
C ASP A 393 -15.88 23.74 -1.40
N ALA A 394 -15.13 24.33 -0.46
CA ALA A 394 -15.09 25.77 -0.22
C ALA A 394 -13.71 26.23 0.27
N VAL A 395 -13.41 27.51 0.06
CA VAL A 395 -12.18 28.16 0.55
C VAL A 395 -12.53 29.37 1.40
N LEU A 396 -11.71 29.68 2.40
CA LEU A 396 -11.78 30.94 3.12
C LEU A 396 -10.37 31.39 3.49
N GLY A 397 -10.02 32.63 3.13
CA GLY A 397 -8.68 33.18 3.34
C GLY A 397 -8.65 34.34 4.32
N HIS A 398 -7.53 34.45 5.04
CA HIS A 398 -7.36 35.42 6.10
C HIS A 398 -6.53 36.63 5.64
N SER A 399 -7.18 37.63 5.05
CA SER A 399 -6.61 38.92 4.61
C SER A 399 -5.54 38.77 3.52
N SER A 400 -4.28 38.46 3.84
CA SER A 400 -3.33 38.02 2.81
C SER A 400 -3.64 36.61 2.33
N GLY A 401 -4.14 35.74 3.22
CA GLY A 401 -4.59 34.39 2.88
C GLY A 401 -5.74 34.32 1.88
N GLU A 402 -6.46 35.42 1.61
CA GLU A 402 -7.44 35.45 0.51
C GLU A 402 -6.79 35.23 -0.87
N MET A 403 -5.50 35.56 -1.01
CA MET A 403 -4.73 35.25 -2.22
C MET A 403 -4.52 33.73 -2.37
N GLY A 404 -4.17 33.04 -1.28
CA GLY A 404 -4.07 31.57 -1.24
C GLY A 404 -5.41 30.87 -1.49
N ALA A 405 -6.49 31.40 -0.91
CA ALA A 405 -7.85 30.93 -1.17
C ALA A 405 -8.26 31.12 -2.63
N ALA A 406 -7.97 32.28 -3.23
CA ALA A 406 -8.27 32.58 -4.62
C ALA A 406 -7.48 31.67 -5.60
N TYR A 407 -6.25 31.28 -5.26
CA TYR A 407 -5.50 30.24 -5.99
C TYR A 407 -6.18 28.87 -5.88
N ALA A 408 -6.55 28.44 -4.67
CA ALA A 408 -7.19 27.14 -4.44
C ALA A 408 -8.59 27.03 -5.09
N ALA A 409 -9.31 28.14 -5.23
CA ALA A 409 -10.56 28.23 -5.99
C ALA A 409 -10.35 28.32 -7.53
N GLY A 410 -9.10 28.30 -8.02
CA GLY A 410 -8.76 28.41 -9.43
C GLY A 410 -9.02 29.80 -10.04
N THR A 411 -9.28 30.83 -9.23
CA THR A 411 -9.62 32.18 -9.70
C THR A 411 -8.39 33.05 -9.97
N LEU A 412 -7.25 32.73 -9.38
CA LEU A 412 -5.94 33.30 -9.69
C LEU A 412 -4.97 32.20 -10.11
N THR A 413 -4.18 32.45 -11.16
CA THR A 413 -3.04 31.60 -11.50
C THR A 413 -1.89 31.81 -10.51
N HIS A 414 -1.03 30.80 -10.36
CA HIS A 414 0.18 30.82 -9.52
C HIS A 414 0.99 32.13 -9.66
N GLU A 415 1.14 32.62 -10.89
CA GLU A 415 1.87 33.86 -11.19
C GLU A 415 1.12 35.12 -10.77
N GLN A 416 -0.20 35.19 -11.01
CA GLN A 416 -1.03 36.30 -10.53
C GLN A 416 -1.08 36.36 -8.99
N THR A 417 -1.15 35.22 -8.30
CA THR A 417 -1.19 35.16 -6.84
C THR A 417 0.10 35.66 -6.20
N LEU A 418 1.26 35.29 -6.77
CA LEU A 418 2.56 35.79 -6.29
C LEU A 418 2.78 37.26 -6.64
N LEU A 419 2.39 37.70 -7.85
CA LEU A 419 2.42 39.13 -8.24
C LEU A 419 1.58 39.99 -7.30
N LEU A 420 0.35 39.55 -6.97
CA LEU A 420 -0.53 40.28 -6.05
C LEU A 420 0.06 40.34 -4.64
N SER A 421 0.68 39.25 -4.18
CA SER A 421 1.34 39.19 -2.86
C SER A 421 2.57 40.10 -2.76
N ASP A 422 3.39 40.15 -3.81
CA ASP A 422 4.54 41.06 -3.92
C ASP A 422 4.11 42.53 -3.96
N ARG A 423 3.19 42.91 -4.85
CA ARG A 423 2.76 44.31 -4.95
C ARG A 423 2.07 44.80 -3.66
N ARG A 424 1.39 43.91 -2.94
CA ARG A 424 0.84 44.18 -1.61
C ARG A 424 1.94 44.27 -0.53
N SER A 425 2.96 43.41 -0.57
CA SER A 425 4.04 43.42 0.42
C SER A 425 4.91 44.68 0.30
N LEU A 426 5.18 45.13 -0.93
CA LEU A 426 5.88 46.39 -1.21
C LEU A 426 5.14 47.61 -0.64
N VAL A 427 3.84 47.75 -0.91
CA VAL A 427 3.02 48.83 -0.33
C VAL A 427 2.99 48.75 1.20
N SER A 428 2.93 47.54 1.76
CA SER A 428 3.01 47.33 3.22
C SER A 428 4.35 47.85 3.78
N SER A 429 5.49 47.53 3.14
CA SER A 429 6.80 48.02 3.57
C SER A 429 6.97 49.53 3.45
N TRP A 430 6.34 50.19 2.45
CA TRP A 430 6.38 51.66 2.35
C TRP A 430 5.68 52.33 3.53
N CYS A 431 4.53 51.81 3.98
CA CYS A 431 3.84 52.29 5.19
C CYS A 431 4.55 51.91 6.51
N ASP A 432 5.42 50.89 6.49
CA ASP A 432 6.28 50.57 7.64
C ASP A 432 7.47 51.55 7.75
N GLU A 433 7.95 52.12 6.64
CA GLU A 433 9.08 53.08 6.60
C GLU A 433 8.64 54.55 6.77
N ASP A 434 7.53 54.95 6.17
CA ASP A 434 6.98 56.31 6.29
C ASP A 434 6.45 56.58 7.72
N LEU A 435 6.80 57.75 8.27
CA LEU A 435 6.38 58.19 9.60
C LEU A 435 4.97 58.79 9.61
N GLU A 436 4.46 59.31 8.49
CA GLU A 436 3.12 59.90 8.42
C GLU A 436 2.02 58.83 8.29
N THR A 437 2.28 57.73 7.60
CA THR A 437 1.34 56.58 7.47
C THR A 437 1.58 55.43 8.46
N LYS A 438 2.57 55.52 9.34
CA LYS A 438 2.99 54.43 10.25
C LYS A 438 1.85 53.87 11.12
N GLY A 439 1.63 52.56 11.04
CA GLY A 439 0.47 51.87 11.63
C GLY A 439 0.73 50.94 12.83
N ALA A 440 -0.31 50.70 13.63
CA ALA A 440 -0.35 49.85 14.82
C ALA A 440 -1.77 49.25 15.06
N MET A 441 -1.91 48.07 15.68
CA MET A 441 -3.16 47.24 15.64
C MET A 441 -3.52 46.48 16.96
N LEU A 442 -4.49 46.86 17.83
CA LEU A 442 -4.45 46.56 19.30
C LEU A 442 -4.16 45.12 19.83
N ALA A 443 -5.16 44.39 20.36
CA ALA A 443 -4.95 43.15 21.17
C ALA A 443 -6.23 42.34 21.55
N ALA A 444 -7.43 42.71 21.09
CA ALA A 444 -8.62 42.57 21.93
C ALA A 444 -9.20 41.14 22.09
N GLY A 445 -9.17 40.64 23.34
CA GLY A 445 -9.96 39.49 23.82
C GLY A 445 -11.43 39.83 24.08
N LEU A 446 -12.06 40.57 23.16
CA LEU A 446 -13.42 41.12 23.28
C LEU A 446 -14.18 40.96 21.94
N GLY A 447 -15.50 40.86 22.02
CA GLY A 447 -16.40 40.85 20.88
C GLY A 447 -16.62 42.24 20.26
N GLU A 448 -17.12 42.26 19.02
CA GLU A 448 -17.25 43.47 18.19
C GLU A 448 -18.04 44.60 18.90
N LYS A 449 -19.15 44.22 19.55
CA LYS A 449 -20.02 45.14 20.30
C LYS A 449 -19.39 45.69 21.58
N GLU A 450 -18.39 45.01 22.13
CA GLU A 450 -17.74 45.38 23.39
C GLU A 450 -16.60 46.37 23.15
N VAL A 451 -15.91 46.30 22.00
CA VAL A 451 -14.84 47.25 21.67
C VAL A 451 -15.33 48.50 20.96
N LEU A 452 -16.48 48.46 20.26
CA LEU A 452 -17.02 49.64 19.57
C LEU A 452 -17.16 50.90 20.46
N PRO A 453 -17.64 50.82 21.72
CA PRO A 453 -17.61 51.96 22.64
C PRO A 453 -16.18 52.44 22.94
N HIS A 454 -15.26 51.53 23.23
CA HIS A 454 -13.85 51.85 23.51
C HIS A 454 -13.09 52.49 22.33
N LEU A 455 -13.61 52.39 21.09
CA LEU A 455 -13.08 53.15 19.95
C LEU A 455 -13.62 54.59 19.88
N GLN A 456 -14.81 54.84 20.41
CA GLN A 456 -15.43 56.18 20.41
C GLN A 456 -14.76 57.13 21.42
N ASP A 457 -14.16 56.57 22.47
CA ASP A 457 -13.42 57.29 23.50
C ASP A 457 -12.01 57.74 23.05
N ILE A 458 -11.50 57.28 21.89
CA ILE A 458 -10.14 57.58 21.43
C ILE A 458 -10.14 58.85 20.57
N PRO A 459 -9.31 59.88 20.88
CA PRO A 459 -9.33 61.15 20.16
C PRO A 459 -8.93 61.01 18.68
N HIS A 460 -9.66 61.69 17.80
CA HIS A 460 -9.43 61.71 16.35
C HIS A 460 -8.09 62.35 15.92
N GLU A 461 -7.40 63.05 16.82
CA GLU A 461 -6.05 63.57 16.60
C GLU A 461 -5.17 63.29 17.82
N VAL A 462 -3.91 62.94 17.58
CA VAL A 462 -2.87 62.85 18.62
C VAL A 462 -1.65 63.61 18.15
N SER A 463 -1.20 64.58 18.94
CA SER A 463 -0.06 65.46 18.62
C SER A 463 -0.17 66.20 17.27
N GLY A 464 -1.40 66.48 16.82
CA GLY A 464 -1.67 67.18 15.54
C GLY A 464 -1.67 66.28 14.30
N ALA A 465 -1.54 64.95 14.46
CA ALA A 465 -1.74 63.98 13.40
C ALA A 465 -3.13 63.32 13.53
N PRO A 466 -3.92 63.18 12.44
CA PRO A 466 -5.22 62.53 12.47
C PRO A 466 -5.07 61.02 12.65
N VAL A 467 -5.79 60.44 13.61
CA VAL A 467 -5.75 59.00 13.88
C VAL A 467 -6.99 58.32 13.31
N ASN A 468 -6.79 57.63 12.19
CA ASN A 468 -7.81 56.78 11.57
C ASN A 468 -7.82 55.41 12.25
N TYR A 469 -9.00 54.82 12.46
CA TYR A 469 -9.18 53.49 13.05
C TYR A 469 -10.02 52.58 12.14
N ALA A 470 -9.57 51.34 11.90
CA ALA A 470 -10.31 50.30 11.19
C ALA A 470 -10.50 49.08 12.08
N SER A 471 -11.75 48.63 12.26
CA SER A 471 -12.08 47.40 13.00
C SER A 471 -12.34 46.24 12.03
N ILE A 472 -11.86 45.04 12.36
CA ILE A 472 -12.18 43.80 11.63
C ILE A 472 -12.70 42.79 12.66
N GLY A 473 -14.03 42.73 12.78
CA GLY A 473 -14.71 42.05 13.87
C GLY A 473 -14.85 40.54 13.71
N CYS A 474 -14.88 39.83 14.84
CA CYS A 474 -15.51 38.51 14.94
C CYS A 474 -16.61 38.59 16.01
N ARG A 475 -17.79 38.03 15.70
CA ARG A 475 -19.03 38.30 16.44
C ARG A 475 -19.12 37.73 17.88
N LEU A 476 -18.07 37.06 18.40
CA LEU A 476 -18.18 36.24 19.61
C LEU A 476 -17.10 36.40 20.68
N THR A 477 -15.79 36.55 20.37
CA THR A 477 -14.74 36.46 21.43
C THR A 477 -13.45 37.27 21.21
N GLN A 478 -13.06 37.61 19.98
CA GLN A 478 -11.82 38.34 19.70
C GLN A 478 -11.99 39.26 18.50
N CYS A 479 -11.52 40.51 18.61
CA CYS A 479 -11.66 41.51 17.56
C CYS A 479 -10.35 42.22 17.24
N LEU A 480 -10.35 42.85 16.07
CA LEU A 480 -9.18 43.46 15.49
C LEU A 480 -9.36 44.94 15.24
N PHE A 481 -8.25 45.66 15.36
CA PHE A 481 -8.17 47.10 15.21
C PHE A 481 -6.89 47.42 14.47
N SER A 482 -6.88 48.45 13.63
CA SER A 482 -5.71 49.02 12.98
C SER A 482 -5.82 50.53 13.02
N ALA A 483 -4.71 51.23 13.25
CA ALA A 483 -4.65 52.67 13.39
C ALA A 483 -3.35 53.22 12.81
N ALA A 484 -3.36 54.45 12.29
CA ALA A 484 -2.18 55.15 11.78
C ALA A 484 -1.84 56.35 12.68
N SER A 485 -0.69 56.31 13.36
CA SER A 485 -0.15 57.40 14.19
C SER A 485 1.22 57.03 14.78
N PRO A 486 2.22 57.94 14.80
CA PRO A 486 3.49 57.73 15.53
C PRO A 486 3.34 57.50 17.05
N ALA A 487 2.18 57.83 17.63
CA ALA A 487 1.98 57.84 19.08
C ALA A 487 1.37 56.54 19.67
N LEU A 488 0.99 55.55 18.84
CA LEU A 488 0.36 54.29 19.30
C LEU A 488 1.32 53.09 19.28
N ARG A 489 1.25 52.22 20.31
CA ARG A 489 2.14 51.05 20.51
C ARG A 489 1.36 49.77 20.85
N VAL A 490 1.02 48.98 19.81
CA VAL A 490 -0.29 48.28 19.68
C VAL A 490 -0.17 47.25 18.48
N SER A 491 -0.42 45.90 18.58
CA SER A 491 -0.11 44.89 17.47
C SER A 491 -0.88 43.51 17.39
N ILE A 492 -1.71 43.21 16.35
CA ILE A 492 -2.35 41.90 15.91
C ILE A 492 -3.02 41.99 14.49
N VAL A 493 -3.46 40.86 13.86
CA VAL A 493 -4.08 40.82 12.49
C VAL A 493 -5.27 39.79 12.32
N ARG A 494 -6.39 40.13 11.61
CA ARG A 494 -7.61 39.31 11.25
C ARG A 494 -8.31 39.83 9.94
N PRO A 495 -9.29 39.13 9.32
CA PRO A 495 -9.56 39.24 7.87
C PRO A 495 -10.98 39.56 7.35
N ALA A 496 -11.08 39.71 6.03
CA ALA A 496 -12.34 39.70 5.26
C ALA A 496 -12.89 38.28 5.00
N LEU A 497 -14.05 38.21 4.32
CA LEU A 497 -14.85 37.01 4.07
C LEU A 497 -15.42 37.03 2.64
N LEU A 498 -15.01 36.08 1.81
CA LEU A 498 -15.57 35.84 0.47
C LEU A 498 -16.30 34.50 0.40
N PHE A 499 -17.61 34.52 0.58
CA PHE A 499 -18.48 33.37 0.28
C PHE A 499 -18.84 33.33 -1.20
N ARG A 500 -18.68 32.16 -1.83
CA ARG A 500 -19.24 31.87 -3.16
C ARG A 500 -19.74 30.42 -3.21
N GLU A 501 -21.05 30.23 -3.40
CA GLU A 501 -21.58 28.92 -3.82
C GLU A 501 -21.19 28.66 -5.29
N THR A 502 -20.15 27.87 -5.53
CA THR A 502 -19.87 27.32 -6.86
C THR A 502 -20.82 26.16 -7.18
N ARG A 503 -22.07 26.50 -7.51
CA ARG A 503 -23.01 25.55 -8.13
C ARG A 503 -22.49 25.13 -9.49
N TRP A 504 -21.85 23.97 -9.55
CA TRP A 504 -21.64 23.26 -10.81
C TRP A 504 -22.99 22.86 -11.39
N GLN A 505 -23.37 23.47 -12.51
CA GLN A 505 -24.51 23.00 -13.30
C GLN A 505 -24.08 21.76 -14.09
N SER A 506 -24.47 20.58 -13.61
CA SER A 506 -24.53 19.41 -14.49
C SER A 506 -25.69 19.60 -15.47
N THR A 507 -25.37 19.86 -16.74
CA THR A 507 -26.25 19.56 -17.87
C THR A 507 -26.02 18.10 -18.31
N PRO A 508 -27.04 17.44 -18.88
CA PRO A 508 -27.14 15.97 -18.92
C PRO A 508 -26.25 15.29 -19.97
#